data_AF-A0A920PPF6-F1
#
_entry.id   AF-A0A920PPF6-F1
#
_cell.length_a   1.000
_cell.length_b   1.000
_cell.length_c   1.000
_cell.angle_alpha   90.00
_cell.angle_beta   90.00
_cell.angle_gamma   90.00
#
_symmetry.space_group_name_H-M   'P 1'
#
loop_
_entity.id
_entity.type
_entity.pdbx_description
1 polymer ?
#
loop_
_entity_poly.entity_id
_entity_poly.type
_entity_poly.pdbx_seq_one_letter_code
_entity_poly.pdbx_strand_id
1 'polypeptide(L)' 'MRIARVTGSVSGTVKDGRLTGQKLLVVDVVDTNDVILDPQPGGHRYLWCWAR' A
#
# COMPACT_ATOMS: atom_id res chain seq x y z
N MET A 1 2.76 -3.80 17.33
CA MET A 1 2.83 -4.57 16.05
C MET A 1 1.44 -5.09 15.74
N ARG A 2 1.08 -5.26 14.46
CA ARG A 2 -0.22 -5.81 14.01
C ARG A 2 0.04 -6.90 12.96
N ILE A 3 -0.87 -7.86 12.83
CA ILE A 3 -0.83 -8.86 11.77
C ILE A 3 -1.42 -8.23 10.50
N ALA A 4 -0.81 -8.49 9.36
CA ALA A 4 -1.27 -7.94 8.08
C ALA A 4 -1.01 -8.93 6.93
N ARG A 5 -1.91 -8.93 5.94
CA ARG A 5 -1.81 -9.72 4.72
C ARG A 5 -1.29 -8.84 3.59
N VAL A 6 -0.27 -9.32 2.87
CA VAL A 6 0.26 -8.60 1.70
C VAL A 6 -0.71 -8.75 0.54
N THR A 7 -1.20 -7.62 0.02
CA THR A 7 -2.15 -7.58 -1.11
C THR A 7 -1.52 -7.04 -2.38
N GLY A 8 -0.37 -6.38 -2.29
CA GLY A 8 0.35 -5.90 -3.46
C GLY A 8 1.69 -5.25 -3.14
N SER A 9 2.28 -4.64 -4.15
CA SER A 9 3.51 -3.88 -4.04
C SER A 9 3.40 -2.57 -4.81
N VAL A 10 4.04 -1.53 -4.30
CA VAL A 10 4.05 -0.20 -4.92
C VAL A 10 5.40 0.05 -5.58
N SER A 11 5.37 0.50 -6.82
CA SER A 11 6.50 1.11 -7.50
C SER A 11 6.27 2.62 -7.60
N GLY A 12 7.33 3.39 -7.30
CA GLY A 12 7.32 4.84 -7.41
C GLY A 12 8.66 5.32 -7.95
N THR A 13 8.64 6.20 -8.94
CA THR A 13 9.84 6.77 -9.56
C THR A 13 10.17 8.14 -8.98
N VAL A 14 9.16 8.97 -8.72
CA VAL A 14 9.27 10.20 -7.92
C VAL A 14 8.95 9.86 -6.47
N LYS A 15 9.93 10.05 -5.58
CA LYS A 15 9.85 9.68 -4.16
C LYS A 15 10.94 10.39 -3.37
N ASP A 16 10.77 10.42 -2.05
CA ASP A 16 11.85 10.82 -1.14
C ASP A 16 13.08 9.93 -1.39
N GLY A 17 14.28 10.55 -1.46
CA GLY A 17 15.53 9.84 -1.76
C GLY A 17 15.83 8.70 -0.80
N ARG A 18 15.37 8.78 0.45
CA ARG A 18 15.53 7.75 1.49
C ARG A 18 14.80 6.45 1.14
N LEU A 19 13.77 6.50 0.30
CA LEU A 19 12.98 5.34 -0.13
C LEU A 19 13.58 4.63 -1.35
N THR A 20 14.69 5.12 -1.88
CA THR A 20 15.39 4.48 -3.00
C THR A 20 15.92 3.10 -2.59
N GLY A 21 15.68 2.09 -3.43
CA GLY A 21 16.05 0.69 -3.14
C GLY A 21 15.13 -0.04 -2.17
N GLN A 22 14.14 0.64 -1.57
CA GLN A 22 13.18 0.01 -0.66
C GLN A 22 12.01 -0.60 -1.42
N LYS A 23 11.61 -1.81 -1.02
CA LYS A 23 10.39 -2.47 -1.53
C LYS A 23 9.21 -2.09 -0.64
N LEU A 24 8.24 -1.39 -1.23
CA LEU A 24 7.02 -0.95 -0.54
C LEU A 24 5.89 -1.94 -0.81
N LEU A 25 5.20 -2.37 0.24
CA LEU A 25 4.11 -3.34 0.17
C LEU A 25 2.79 -2.66 0.52
N VAL A 26 1.74 -3.06 -0.19
CA VAL A 26 0.36 -2.78 0.20
C VAL A 26 -0.07 -3.95 1.09
N VAL A 27 -0.58 -3.63 2.27
CA VAL A 27 -1.01 -4.63 3.25
C VAL A 27 -2.38 -4.29 3.80
N ASP A 28 -3.22 -5.31 3.96
CA ASP A 28 -4.47 -5.21 4.72
C ASP A 28 -4.20 -5.65 6.15
N VAL A 29 -4.60 -4.85 7.13
CA VAL A 29 -4.48 -5.23 8.55
C VAL A 29 -5.57 -6.26 8.87
N VAL A 30 -5.16 -7.41 9.40
CA VAL A 30 -6.06 -8.53 9.70
C VAL A 30 -5.97 -8.94 11.17
N ASP A 31 -7.04 -9.55 11.68
CA ASP A 31 -7.03 -10.22 12.98
C ASP A 31 -6.51 -11.67 12.89
N THR A 32 -6.55 -12.41 14.00
CA THR A 32 -6.14 -13.83 14.07
C THR A 32 -7.06 -14.78 13.30
N ASN A 33 -8.22 -14.32 12.84
CA ASN A 33 -9.19 -15.08 12.06
C ASN A 33 -9.17 -14.68 10.57
N ASP A 34 -8.15 -13.95 10.12
CA ASP A 34 -8.01 -13.40 8.76
C ASP A 34 -9.12 -12.40 8.36
N VAL A 35 -9.76 -11.75 9.34
CA VAL A 35 -10.76 -10.70 9.10
C VAL A 35 -10.08 -9.35 8.97
N ILE A 36 -10.38 -8.61 7.89
CA ILE A 36 -9.84 -7.27 7.64
C ILE A 36 -10.43 -6.28 8.64
N LEU A 37 -9.55 -5.60 9.39
CA LEU A 37 -9.94 -4.69 10.48
C LEU A 37 -10.13 -3.24 10.02
N ASP A 38 -9.56 -2.85 8.88
CA ASP A 38 -9.64 -1.48 8.35
C ASP A 38 -9.78 -1.51 6.82
N PRO A 39 -11.00 -1.69 6.28
CA PRO A 39 -11.22 -1.57 4.86
C PRO A 39 -11.12 -0.08 4.48
N GLN A 40 -9.97 0.36 3.96
CA GLN A 40 -9.85 1.73 3.44
C GLN A 40 -10.90 1.97 2.34
N PRO A 41 -11.91 2.83 2.56
CA PRO A 41 -12.88 3.15 1.55
C PRO A 41 -12.29 4.22 0.65
N GLY A 42 -11.81 3.80 -0.52
CA GLY A 42 -11.31 4.71 -1.55
C GLY A 42 -9.80 4.64 -1.69
N GLY A 43 -9.36 3.75 -2.58
CA GLY A 43 -8.05 3.87 -3.21
C GLY A 43 -7.95 5.24 -3.87
N HIS A 44 -7.26 6.16 -3.21
CA HIS A 44 -6.95 7.47 -3.75
C HIS A 44 -6.19 7.27 -5.06
N ARG A 45 -6.89 7.40 -6.19
CA ARG A 45 -6.64 8.15 -7.44
C ARG A 45 -5.20 8.60 -7.79
N TYR A 46 -4.13 7.94 -7.34
CA TYR A 46 -2.75 8.24 -7.76
C TYR A 46 -2.51 7.89 -9.25
N LEU A 47 -3.48 7.27 -9.93
CA LEU A 47 -3.47 7.01 -11.37
C LEU A 47 -3.68 8.26 -12.24
N TRP A 48 -4.02 9.43 -11.67
CA TRP A 48 -4.31 10.64 -12.45
C TRP A 48 -3.07 11.48 -12.83
N CYS A 49 -1.86 11.08 -12.46
CA CYS A 49 -0.66 11.84 -12.81
C CYS A 49 -0.03 11.45 -14.18
N TRP A 50 -0.72 10.63 -14.99
CA TRP A 50 -0.26 10.19 -16.33
C TRP A 50 -1.28 10.41 -17.45
N ALA A 51 -2.33 11.19 -17.22
CA ALA A 51 -3.18 11.67 -18.30
C ALA A 51 -2.70 13.06 -18.73
N ARG A 52 -1.91 13.07 -19.81
CA ARG A 52 -1.82 14.23 -20.71
C ARG A 52 -3.18 14.46 -21.35
#